data_AF-A0AA51N970-F1
#
_entry.id   AF-A0AA51N970-F1
#
_cell.length_a   1.000
_cell.length_b   1.000
_cell.length_c   1.000
_cell.angle_alpha   90.00
_cell.angle_beta   90.00
_cell.angle_gamma   90.00
#
_symmetry.space_group_name_H-M   'P 1'
#
loop_
_entity.id
_entity.type
_entity.pdbx_description
1 polymer ?
#
loop_
_entity_poly.entity_id
_entity_poly.type
_entity_poly.pdbx_seq_one_letter_code
_entity_poly.pdbx_strand_id
1 'polypeptide(L)'
;MSLLEYYCNDLGVKLEIDDSIIFRMVSESKKHYPKEFGGILLGRYTEDFNKAIITDIIIPTEFENSKTQFKRGNKGIEKRLRKEYNKKPSIIYLGEWHTHPESLPEPSNTDISTFTQLSEISSVLIRNPIMLIIGLSKDGHEHKFYVINNKSLYRYE
;
A
#
# COMPACT_ATOMS: atom_id res chain seq x y z
N MET A 1 -20.37 -2.90 1.10
CA MET A 1 -19.23 -2.01 0.83
C MET A 1 -19.34 -0.87 1.81
N SER A 2 -18.31 -0.72 2.63
CA SER A 2 -18.18 0.30 3.65
C SER A 2 -16.94 1.14 3.35
N LEU A 3 -17.10 2.45 3.50
CA LEU A 3 -15.98 3.37 3.41
C LEU A 3 -15.25 3.38 4.75
N LEU A 4 -13.95 3.11 4.72
CA LEU A 4 -13.10 3.12 5.90
C LEU A 4 -12.25 4.40 5.88
N GLU A 5 -12.22 5.08 7.03
CA GLU A 5 -11.38 6.25 7.24
C GLU A 5 -10.40 5.98 8.38
N TYR A 6 -9.16 6.45 8.22
CA TYR A 6 -8.12 6.37 9.23
C TYR A 6 -7.46 7.74 9.42
N TYR A 7 -6.90 7.96 10.61
CA TYR A 7 -6.25 9.23 10.95
C TYR A 7 -4.85 9.01 11.51
N CYS A 8 -3.88 9.73 10.96
CA CYS A 8 -2.53 9.80 11.50
C CYS A 8 -2.44 11.02 12.42
N ASN A 9 -2.52 10.78 13.73
CA ASN A 9 -2.53 11.83 14.74
C ASN A 9 -1.28 12.71 14.71
N ASP A 10 -0.11 12.10 14.55
CA ASP A 10 1.19 12.80 14.57
C ASP A 10 1.35 13.80 13.43
N LEU A 11 0.74 13.52 12.28
CA LEU A 11 0.85 14.34 11.07
C LEU A 11 -0.41 15.15 10.76
N GLY A 12 -1.51 14.87 11.45
CA GLY A 12 -2.80 15.52 11.22
C GLY A 12 -3.44 15.19 9.86
N VAL A 13 -3.11 14.05 9.25
CA VAL A 13 -3.58 13.64 7.91
C VAL A 13 -4.52 12.44 7.96
N LYS A 14 -5.37 12.31 6.94
CA LYS A 14 -6.38 11.27 6.81
C LYS A 14 -6.06 10.30 5.68
N LEU A 15 -6.61 9.10 5.80
CA LEU A 15 -6.62 8.08 4.75
C LEU A 15 -8.04 7.56 4.58
N GLU A 16 -8.45 7.35 3.34
CA GLU A 16 -9.75 6.80 2.99
C GLU A 16 -9.58 5.65 1.99
N ILE A 17 -10.32 4.56 2.21
CA ILE A 17 -10.33 3.38 1.33
C ILE A 17 -11.68 2.66 1.42
N ASP A 18 -12.18 2.17 0.29
CA ASP A 18 -13.35 1.30 0.26
C ASP A 18 -12.95 -0.14 0.67
N ASP A 19 -13.73 -0.77 1.56
CA ASP A 19 -13.46 -2.12 2.07
C ASP A 19 -13.33 -3.18 0.97
N SER A 20 -13.96 -2.97 -0.19
CA SER A 20 -13.86 -3.87 -1.33
C SER A 20 -12.45 -3.94 -1.90
N ILE A 21 -11.65 -2.89 -1.75
CA ILE A 21 -10.25 -2.86 -2.19
C ILE A 21 -9.41 -3.77 -1.29
N ILE A 22 -9.61 -3.70 0.03
CA ILE A 22 -8.94 -4.58 1.00
C ILE A 22 -9.37 -6.04 0.75
N PHE A 23 -10.67 -6.28 0.54
CA PHE A 23 -11.16 -7.61 0.19
C PHE A 23 -10.51 -8.15 -1.09
N ARG A 24 -10.29 -7.31 -2.10
CA ARG A 24 -9.58 -7.69 -3.32
C ARG A 24 -8.13 -8.06 -3.04
N MET A 25 -7.41 -7.28 -2.24
CA MET A 25 -6.04 -7.61 -1.80
C MET A 25 -5.98 -8.96 -1.08
N VAL A 26 -6.89 -9.18 -0.12
CA VAL A 26 -6.97 -10.44 0.65
C VAL A 26 -7.29 -11.62 -0.27
N SER A 27 -8.26 -11.48 -1.17
CA SER A 27 -8.65 -12.53 -2.12
C SER A 27 -7.51 -12.92 -3.05
N GLU A 28 -6.78 -11.95 -3.60
CA GLU A 28 -5.59 -12.22 -4.42
C GLU A 28 -4.47 -12.87 -3.58
N SER A 29 -4.22 -12.37 -2.37
CA SER A 29 -3.16 -12.89 -1.50
C SER A 29 -3.40 -14.32 -1.03
N LYS A 30 -4.65 -14.73 -0.83
CA LYS A 30 -5.01 -16.11 -0.48
C LYS A 30 -4.58 -17.13 -1.53
N LYS A 31 -4.40 -16.74 -2.80
CA LYS A 31 -3.88 -17.60 -3.87
C LYS A 31 -2.38 -17.92 -3.70
N HIS A 32 -1.67 -17.11 -2.92
CA HIS A 32 -0.22 -17.20 -2.70
C HIS A 32 0.15 -17.64 -1.27
N TYR A 33 -0.82 -17.66 -0.35
CA TYR A 33 -0.64 -18.08 1.03
C TYR A 33 -0.01 -19.50 1.11
N PRO A 34 0.96 -19.76 2.02
CA PRO A 34 1.45 -18.91 3.09
C PRO A 34 2.69 -18.08 2.71
N LYS A 35 2.83 -17.67 1.45
CA LYS A 35 3.87 -16.72 1.04
C LYS A 35 3.35 -15.29 1.10
N GLU A 36 4.26 -14.35 1.34
CA GLU A 36 3.97 -12.93 1.21
C GLU A 36 3.51 -12.63 -0.22
N PHE A 37 2.61 -11.67 -0.32
CA PHE A 37 2.14 -11.15 -1.58
C PHE A 37 1.86 -9.66 -1.44
N GLY A 38 1.87 -8.93 -2.54
CA GLY A 38 1.72 -7.49 -2.47
C GLY A 38 1.51 -6.83 -3.82
N GLY A 39 1.56 -5.51 -3.80
CA GLY A 39 1.34 -4.70 -4.97
C GLY A 39 1.36 -3.21 -4.67
N ILE A 40 0.76 -2.45 -5.57
CA ILE A 40 0.82 -0.99 -5.54
C ILE A 40 -0.54 -0.42 -5.16
N LEU A 41 -0.54 0.60 -4.31
CA LEU A 41 -1.69 1.43 -3.98
C LEU A 41 -1.82 2.56 -5.00
N LEU A 42 -3.04 2.75 -5.51
CA LEU A 42 -3.38 3.85 -6.41
C LEU A 42 -4.50 4.70 -5.82
N GLY A 43 -4.45 5.99 -6.11
CA GLY A 43 -5.48 6.90 -5.63
C GLY A 43 -5.18 8.35 -5.95
N ARG A 44 -5.64 9.23 -5.07
CA ARG A 44 -5.47 10.68 -5.21
C ARG A 44 -5.46 11.35 -3.84
N TYR A 45 -5.03 12.60 -3.79
CA TYR A 45 -5.19 13.46 -2.62
C TYR A 45 -6.41 14.38 -2.78
N THR A 46 -6.96 14.84 -1.68
CA THR A 46 -7.83 16.03 -1.65
C THR A 46 -7.03 17.28 -2.06
N GLU A 47 -7.73 18.34 -2.46
CA GLU A 47 -7.10 19.57 -2.97
C GLU A 47 -6.22 20.28 -1.91
N ASP A 48 -6.56 20.12 -0.64
CA ASP A 48 -5.81 20.63 0.52
C ASP A 48 -4.68 19.68 0.97
N PHE A 49 -4.48 18.56 0.27
CA PHE A 49 -3.47 17.53 0.55
C PHE A 49 -3.53 16.91 1.95
N ASN A 50 -4.64 17.06 2.69
CA ASN A 50 -4.76 16.51 4.05
C ASN A 50 -5.31 15.08 4.08
N LYS A 51 -5.87 14.57 2.98
CA LYS A 51 -6.45 13.24 2.89
C LYS A 51 -5.96 12.52 1.64
N ALA A 52 -5.41 11.33 1.83
CA ALA A 52 -5.18 10.37 0.77
C ALA A 52 -6.42 9.49 0.58
N ILE A 53 -6.84 9.28 -0.68
CA ILE A 53 -7.99 8.45 -1.03
C ILE A 53 -7.48 7.33 -1.93
N ILE A 54 -7.43 6.09 -1.41
CA ILE A 54 -7.07 4.89 -2.16
C ILE A 54 -8.29 4.46 -2.98
N THR A 55 -8.14 4.40 -4.30
CA THR A 55 -9.24 4.09 -5.23
C THR A 55 -9.04 2.80 -6.01
N ASP A 56 -7.80 2.30 -6.14
CA ASP A 56 -7.50 1.06 -6.84
C ASP A 56 -6.15 0.48 -6.37
N ILE A 57 -5.83 -0.72 -6.86
CA ILE A 57 -4.52 -1.36 -6.69
C ILE A 57 -4.00 -1.91 -8.01
N ILE A 58 -2.68 -2.03 -8.11
CA ILE A 58 -2.04 -2.85 -9.15
C ILE A 58 -1.53 -4.14 -8.52
N ILE A 59 -2.01 -5.27 -9.03
CA ILE A 59 -1.42 -6.59 -8.79
C ILE A 59 -0.31 -6.81 -9.82
N PRO A 60 0.94 -7.05 -9.42
CA PRO A 60 2.03 -7.23 -10.35
C PRO A 60 1.91 -8.58 -11.08
N THR A 61 2.25 -8.59 -12.38
CA THR A 61 2.21 -9.83 -13.19
C THR A 61 3.49 -10.66 -13.08
N GLU A 62 4.59 -10.04 -12.66
CA GLU A 62 5.88 -10.69 -12.42
C GLU A 62 6.26 -10.38 -10.97
N PHE A 63 6.63 -11.41 -10.21
CA PHE A 63 7.05 -11.28 -8.81
C PHE A 63 7.80 -12.53 -8.36
N GLU A 64 8.60 -12.36 -7.32
CA GLU A 64 9.22 -13.42 -6.54
C GLU A 64 8.68 -13.33 -5.11
N ASN A 65 8.33 -14.48 -4.52
CA ASN A 65 7.84 -14.50 -3.15
C ASN A 65 8.26 -15.72 -2.35
N SER A 66 8.40 -15.48 -1.05
CA SER A 66 8.68 -16.46 0.00
C SER A 66 7.76 -16.21 1.19
N LYS A 67 7.93 -16.95 2.29
CA LYS A 67 7.13 -16.75 3.51
C LYS A 67 7.38 -15.41 4.20
N THR A 68 8.51 -14.76 3.93
CA THR A 68 8.98 -13.57 4.66
C THR A 68 9.56 -12.52 3.71
N GLN A 69 9.28 -12.63 2.42
CA GLN A 69 9.73 -11.65 1.43
C GLN A 69 8.83 -11.67 0.21
N PHE A 70 8.44 -10.48 -0.24
CA PHE A 70 7.81 -10.23 -1.51
C PHE A 70 8.63 -9.24 -2.34
N LYS A 71 8.84 -9.54 -3.62
CA LYS A 71 9.50 -8.65 -4.58
C LYS A 71 8.73 -8.64 -5.89
N ARG A 72 8.15 -7.50 -6.24
CA ARG A 72 7.46 -7.32 -7.53
C ARG A 72 8.42 -6.96 -8.66
N GLY A 73 8.10 -7.43 -9.85
CA GLY A 73 8.64 -6.92 -11.11
C GLY A 73 8.01 -5.58 -11.50
N ASN A 74 8.52 -4.98 -12.57
CA ASN A 74 8.08 -3.66 -13.08
C ASN A 74 7.33 -3.74 -14.42
N LYS A 75 7.17 -4.92 -15.01
CA LYS A 75 6.54 -5.10 -16.31
C LYS A 75 5.11 -4.58 -16.33
N GLY A 76 4.85 -3.66 -17.26
CA GLY A 76 3.53 -3.07 -17.46
C GLY A 76 3.09 -2.06 -16.38
N ILE A 77 3.81 -1.93 -15.26
CA ILE A 77 3.47 -1.02 -14.16
C ILE A 77 3.49 0.43 -14.62
N GLU A 78 4.56 0.86 -15.29
CA GLU A 78 4.67 2.24 -15.79
C GLU A 78 3.54 2.58 -16.77
N LYS A 79 3.24 1.66 -17.70
CA LYS A 79 2.14 1.82 -18.66
C LYS A 79 0.80 1.94 -17.94
N ARG A 80 0.56 1.13 -16.89
CA ARG A 80 -0.66 1.23 -16.08
C ARG A 80 -0.72 2.57 -15.35
N LEU A 81 0.34 2.98 -14.67
CA LEU A 81 0.42 4.27 -13.95
C LEU A 81 0.15 5.46 -14.89
N ARG A 82 0.77 5.49 -16.07
CA ARG A 82 0.52 6.56 -17.07
C ARG A 82 -0.94 6.58 -17.54
N LYS A 83 -1.55 5.41 -17.76
CA LYS A 83 -2.97 5.31 -18.13
C LYS A 83 -3.88 5.86 -17.03
N GLU A 84 -3.59 5.52 -15.77
CA GLU A 84 -4.36 5.97 -14.60
C GLU A 84 -4.21 7.48 -14.37
N TYR A 85 -3.00 8.02 -14.56
CA TYR A 85 -2.72 9.46 -14.45
C TYR A 85 -3.51 10.30 -15.45
N ASN A 86 -3.70 9.78 -16.66
CA ASN A 86 -4.43 10.47 -17.74
C ASN A 86 -5.96 10.47 -17.56
N LYS A 87 -6.50 9.79 -16.53
CA LYS A 87 -7.94 9.85 -16.21
C LYS A 87 -8.29 11.21 -15.58
N LYS A 88 -9.59 11.51 -15.50
CA LYS A 88 -10.13 12.67 -14.78
C LYS A 88 -11.15 12.18 -13.74
N PRO A 89 -10.91 12.36 -12.43
CA PRO A 89 -9.68 12.90 -11.84
C PRO A 89 -8.46 12.00 -12.11
N SER A 90 -7.27 12.58 -12.08
CA SER A 90 -6.01 11.84 -12.23
C SER A 90 -5.80 10.89 -11.05
N ILE A 91 -5.44 9.66 -11.35
CA ILE A 91 -5.08 8.64 -10.35
C ILE A 91 -3.57 8.45 -10.38
N ILE A 92 -2.95 8.59 -9.21
CA ILE A 92 -1.51 8.50 -8.99
C ILE A 92 -1.16 7.25 -8.19
N TYR A 93 0.13 6.90 -8.19
CA TYR A 93 0.72 6.08 -7.16
C TYR A 93 0.39 6.67 -5.77
N LEU A 94 0.28 5.85 -4.73
CA LEU A 94 0.19 6.33 -3.34
C LEU A 94 1.17 5.61 -2.40
N GLY A 95 1.63 4.43 -2.79
CA GLY A 95 2.48 3.59 -1.97
C GLY A 95 2.37 2.12 -2.33
N GLU A 96 2.77 1.24 -1.43
CA GLU A 96 2.74 -0.21 -1.64
C GLU A 96 1.99 -0.91 -0.51
N TRP A 97 1.54 -2.12 -0.80
CA TRP A 97 0.93 -3.00 0.18
C TRP A 97 1.53 -4.38 0.07
N HIS A 98 1.58 -5.09 1.19
CA HIS A 98 2.00 -6.48 1.25
C HIS A 98 1.36 -7.22 2.41
N THR A 99 1.50 -8.54 2.41
CA THR A 99 0.95 -9.43 3.42
C THR A 99 2.04 -10.03 4.28
N HIS A 100 1.72 -10.23 5.56
CA HIS A 100 2.50 -11.01 6.52
C HIS A 100 1.70 -12.28 6.87
N PRO A 101 1.96 -13.42 6.20
CA PRO A 101 1.28 -14.68 6.50
C PRO A 101 1.63 -15.18 7.91
N GLU A 102 0.62 -15.64 8.65
CA GLU A 102 0.74 -16.15 10.02
C GLU A 102 1.40 -15.17 11.00
N SER A 103 1.26 -13.86 10.75
CA SER A 103 1.84 -12.82 11.58
C SER A 103 0.95 -11.57 11.62
N LEU A 104 1.20 -10.71 12.60
CA LEU A 104 0.52 -9.44 12.76
C LEU A 104 0.97 -8.44 11.68
N PRO A 105 0.14 -7.44 11.34
CA PRO A 105 0.46 -6.38 10.38
C PRO A 105 1.43 -5.31 10.94
N GLU A 106 2.49 -5.76 11.60
CA GLU A 106 3.56 -4.92 12.12
C GLU A 106 4.73 -4.88 11.12
N PRO A 107 5.29 -3.70 10.83
CA PRO A 107 6.40 -3.58 9.89
C PRO A 107 7.67 -4.22 10.46
N SER A 108 8.37 -4.99 9.63
CA SER A 108 9.71 -5.46 9.93
C SER A 108 10.75 -4.34 9.74
N ASN A 109 11.95 -4.53 10.29
CA ASN A 109 13.06 -3.62 10.02
C ASN A 109 13.38 -3.51 8.52
N THR A 110 13.19 -4.59 7.76
CA THR A 110 13.37 -4.60 6.30
C THR A 110 12.31 -3.76 5.61
N ASP A 111 11.06 -3.79 6.06
CA ASP A 111 9.98 -2.96 5.52
C ASP A 111 10.27 -1.47 5.76
N ILE A 112 10.62 -1.12 7.00
CA ILE A 112 10.97 0.25 7.38
C ILE A 112 12.12 0.77 6.53
N SER A 113 13.20 -0.02 6.39
CA SER A 113 14.35 0.36 5.58
C SER A 113 13.98 0.54 4.10
N THR A 114 13.21 -0.40 3.54
CA THR A 114 12.82 -0.37 2.12
C THR A 114 11.96 0.85 1.82
N PHE A 115 10.93 1.09 2.62
CA PHE A 115 10.05 2.25 2.42
C PHE A 115 10.78 3.58 2.70
N THR A 116 11.69 3.63 3.67
CA THR A 116 12.51 4.82 3.92
C THR A 116 13.34 5.15 2.68
N GLN A 117 14.00 4.14 2.09
CA GLN A 117 14.75 4.32 0.84
C GLN A 117 13.83 4.75 -0.31
N LEU A 118 12.64 4.15 -0.47
CA LEU A 118 11.67 4.54 -1.50
C LEU A 118 11.25 6.01 -1.38
N SER A 119 11.11 6.54 -0.16
CA SER A 119 10.78 7.95 0.09
C SER A 119 11.91 8.92 -0.29
N GLU A 120 13.14 8.42 -0.43
CA GLU A 120 14.33 9.22 -0.79
C GLU A 120 14.61 9.22 -2.30
N ILE A 121 13.99 8.32 -3.06
CA ILE A 121 14.20 8.24 -4.51
C ILE A 121 13.52 9.44 -5.17
N SER A 122 14.32 10.37 -5.69
CA SER A 122 13.84 11.61 -6.34
C SER A 122 12.94 11.38 -7.56
N SER A 123 13.02 10.20 -8.20
CA SER A 123 12.16 9.79 -9.31
C SER A 123 10.81 9.22 -8.86
N VAL A 124 10.65 8.90 -7.57
CA VAL A 124 9.35 8.54 -6.98
C VAL A 124 8.65 9.86 -6.65
N LEU A 125 7.56 10.15 -7.37
CA LEU A 125 6.85 11.43 -7.31
C LEU A 125 6.09 11.70 -6.00
N ILE A 126 6.31 10.91 -4.95
CA ILE A 126 5.57 10.98 -3.69
C ILE A 126 6.52 11.09 -2.53
N ARG A 127 6.37 12.16 -1.76
CA ARG A 127 7.16 12.45 -0.57
C ARG A 127 6.74 11.61 0.64
N ASN A 128 5.51 11.10 0.63
CA ASN A 128 4.87 10.44 1.75
C ASN A 128 4.23 9.11 1.32
N PRO A 129 5.03 8.08 0.98
CA PRO A 129 4.48 6.80 0.55
C PRO A 129 3.71 6.13 1.69
N ILE A 130 2.53 5.61 1.36
CA ILE A 130 1.69 4.82 2.26
C ILE A 130 2.12 3.36 2.21
N MET A 131 2.30 2.74 3.37
CA MET A 131 2.53 1.31 3.52
C MET A 131 1.28 0.68 4.12
N LEU A 132 0.73 -0.34 3.45
CA LEU A 132 -0.32 -1.18 4.01
C LEU A 132 0.23 -2.58 4.25
N ILE A 133 0.11 -3.06 5.49
CA ILE A 133 0.46 -4.44 5.84
C ILE A 133 -0.82 -5.18 6.21
N ILE A 134 -1.01 -6.36 5.62
CA ILE A 134 -2.14 -7.26 5.93
C ILE A 134 -1.58 -8.50 6.63
N GLY A 135 -1.85 -8.65 7.92
CA GLY A 135 -1.64 -9.89 8.64
C GLY A 135 -2.68 -10.91 8.18
N LEU A 136 -2.22 -12.01 7.57
CA LEU A 136 -3.10 -13.05 7.02
C LEU A 136 -3.02 -14.32 7.83
N SER A 137 -4.18 -14.87 8.20
CA SER A 137 -4.30 -16.22 8.75
C SER A 137 -5.26 -17.06 7.92
N LYS A 138 -5.38 -18.35 8.23
CA LYS A 138 -6.39 -19.22 7.61
C LYS A 138 -7.82 -18.71 7.80
N ASP A 139 -8.10 -18.14 8.97
CA ASP A 139 -9.46 -17.83 9.42
C ASP A 139 -9.83 -16.35 9.27
N GLY A 140 -8.86 -15.48 8.97
CA GLY A 140 -9.12 -14.05 8.90
C GLY A 140 -7.93 -13.20 8.47
N HIS A 141 -8.12 -11.89 8.55
CA HIS A 141 -7.07 -10.91 8.30
C HIS A 141 -7.21 -9.72 9.24
N GLU A 142 -6.10 -9.06 9.52
CA GLU A 142 -6.01 -7.74 10.13
C GLU A 142 -5.13 -6.88 9.22
N HIS A 143 -5.35 -5.57 9.17
CA HIS A 143 -4.51 -4.68 8.38
C HIS A 143 -4.18 -3.40 9.13
N LYS A 144 -3.01 -2.85 8.84
CA LYS A 144 -2.55 -1.56 9.37
C LYS A 144 -1.95 -0.72 8.27
N PHE A 145 -2.21 0.57 8.35
CA PHE A 145 -1.66 1.57 7.46
C PHE A 145 -0.59 2.39 8.17
N TYR A 146 0.47 2.70 7.43
CA TYR A 146 1.55 3.56 7.86
C TYR A 146 1.88 4.57 6.76
N VAL A 147 2.49 5.68 7.14
CA VAL A 147 3.05 6.68 6.21
C VAL A 147 4.46 7.03 6.65
N ILE A 148 5.36 7.13 5.68
CA ILE A 148 6.68 7.69 5.94
C ILE A 148 6.67 9.18 5.69
N ASN A 149 7.16 9.94 6.66
CA ASN A 149 7.38 11.38 6.52
C ASN A 149 8.71 11.74 7.17
N ASN A 150 9.59 12.45 6.46
CA ASN A 150 10.92 12.83 6.96
C ASN A 150 11.69 11.66 7.60
N LYS A 151 11.72 10.50 6.92
CA LYS A 151 12.38 9.25 7.36
C LYS A 151 11.83 8.62 8.64
N SER A 152 10.71 9.13 9.14
CA SER A 152 10.01 8.57 10.30
C SER A 152 8.74 7.88 9.85
N LEU A 153 8.44 6.74 10.45
CA LEU A 153 7.23 5.97 10.20
C LEU A 153 6.14 6.40 11.19
N TYR A 154 4.95 6.69 10.67
CA TYR A 154 3.77 7.03 11.46
C TYR A 154 2.64 6.08 11.12
N ARG A 155 1.82 5.74 12.12
CA ARG A 155 0.68 4.83 11.95
C ARG A 155 -0.61 5.63 11.75
N TYR A 156 -1.50 5.12 10.91
CA TYR A 156 -2.89 5.57 10.90
C TYR A 156 -3.71 4.69 11.86
N GLU A 157 -4.56 5.33 12.66
CA GLU A 157 -5.54 4.68 13.55
C GLU A 157 -6.94 4.69 12.94
#